data_AF-A0A6N7L210-F1
#
_entry.id   AF-A0A6N7L210-F1
#
_cell.length_a   1.000
_cell.length_b   1.000
_cell.length_c   1.000
_cell.angle_alpha   90.00
_cell.angle_beta   90.00
_cell.angle_gamma   90.00
#
_symmetry.space_group_name_H-M   'P 1'
#
loop_
_entity.id
_entity.type
_entity.pdbx_description
1 polymer ?
#
loop_
_entity_poly.entity_id
_entity_poly.type
_entity_poly.pdbx_seq_one_letter_code
_entity_poly.pdbx_strand_id
1 'polypeptide(L)'
;MNARTRIAAGALTATLALGATGCALDGGKATQPLLDAPKGAINKQPMDIVVMSDGFSNVGAKCDGPNRVYVIFHGDDKYGSVAVAPNDPRCTTR
;
A
#
# COMPACT_ATOMS: atom_id res chain seq x y z
N MET A 1 17.44 -41.92 20.35
CA MET A 1 17.63 -40.54 19.84
C MET A 1 18.40 -39.75 20.87
N ASN A 2 19.62 -39.32 20.53
CA ASN A 2 20.55 -38.71 21.47
C ASN A 2 20.22 -37.21 21.60
N ALA A 3 20.59 -36.57 22.72
CA ALA A 3 20.18 -35.20 23.04
C ALA A 3 20.45 -34.18 21.92
N ARG A 4 21.54 -34.36 21.17
CA ARG A 4 21.90 -33.53 20.00
C ARG A 4 20.89 -33.59 18.87
N THR A 5 20.28 -34.75 18.62
CA THR A 5 19.25 -34.94 17.58
C THR A 5 17.93 -34.27 17.97
N ARG A 6 17.63 -34.19 19.28
CA ARG A 6 16.42 -33.51 19.79
C ARG A 6 16.54 -31.99 19.69
N ILE A 7 17.72 -31.44 19.94
CA ILE A 7 17.98 -29.99 19.85
C ILE A 7 17.94 -29.53 18.38
N ALA A 8 18.56 -30.29 17.47
CA ALA A 8 18.54 -29.97 16.04
C ALA A 8 17.12 -30.02 15.45
N ALA A 9 16.32 -31.02 15.85
CA ALA A 9 14.93 -31.12 15.42
C ALA A 9 14.08 -29.95 15.95
N GLY A 10 14.28 -29.54 17.21
CA GLY A 10 13.58 -28.40 17.81
C GLY A 10 13.92 -27.05 17.18
N ALA A 11 15.18 -26.85 16.78
CA ALA A 11 15.60 -25.63 16.08
C ALA A 11 14.96 -25.53 14.68
N LEU A 12 14.87 -26.64 13.95
CA LEU A 12 14.28 -26.67 12.61
C LEU A 12 12.76 -26.39 12.64
N THR A 13 12.03 -26.95 13.60
CA THR A 13 10.60 -26.64 13.80
C THR A 13 10.38 -25.20 14.24
N ALA A 14 11.25 -24.64 15.09
CA ALA A 14 11.16 -23.23 15.47
C ALA A 14 11.35 -22.30 14.27
N THR A 15 12.34 -22.57 13.39
CA THR A 15 12.57 -21.77 12.18
C THR A 15 11.44 -21.88 11.15
N LEU A 16 10.85 -23.06 10.98
CA LEU A 16 9.67 -23.22 10.10
C LEU A 16 8.43 -22.51 10.68
N ALA A 17 8.24 -22.55 11.99
CA ALA A 17 7.13 -21.86 12.66
C ALA A 17 7.27 -20.34 12.57
N LEU A 18 8.49 -19.81 12.73
CA LEU A 18 8.80 -18.37 12.56
C LEU A 18 8.76 -17.93 11.09
N GLY A 19 9.13 -18.78 10.14
CA GLY A 19 9.00 -18.50 8.70
C GLY A 19 7.56 -18.53 8.21
N ALA A 20 6.72 -19.42 8.76
CA ALA A 20 5.31 -19.52 8.41
C ALA A 20 4.45 -18.39 9.02
N THR A 21 4.85 -17.79 10.14
CA THR A 21 4.16 -16.62 10.73
C THR A 21 4.77 -15.28 10.28
N GLY A 22 6.06 -15.26 9.89
CA GLY A 22 6.74 -14.05 9.43
C GLY A 22 6.42 -13.66 7.98
N CYS A 23 6.00 -14.61 7.15
CA CYS A 23 5.58 -14.37 5.76
C CYS A 23 4.06 -14.28 5.55
N ALA A 24 3.28 -14.04 6.60
CA ALA A 24 1.90 -13.58 6.45
C ALA A 24 1.82 -12.08 6.04
N LEU A 25 2.83 -11.60 5.33
CA LEU A 25 2.94 -10.21 4.86
C LEU A 25 2.13 -9.92 3.59
N ASP A 26 1.57 -10.93 2.92
CA ASP A 26 0.89 -10.70 1.63
C ASP A 26 -0.60 -11.12 1.59
N GLY A 27 -1.29 -11.17 2.74
CA GLY A 27 -2.71 -11.57 2.79
C GLY A 27 -3.70 -10.46 3.18
N GLY A 28 -3.26 -9.47 3.96
CA GLY A 28 -4.15 -8.47 4.57
C GLY A 28 -4.56 -7.31 3.69
N LYS A 29 -3.83 -7.04 2.60
CA LYS A 29 -4.21 -6.08 1.55
C LYS A 29 -5.07 -6.74 0.47
N ALA A 30 -4.88 -8.04 0.23
CA ALA A 30 -5.56 -8.81 -0.82
C ALA A 30 -7.05 -9.08 -0.53
N THR A 31 -7.51 -8.91 0.72
CA THR A 31 -8.91 -9.04 1.13
C THR A 31 -9.59 -7.71 1.45
N GLN A 32 -8.99 -6.58 1.10
CA GLN A 32 -9.58 -5.26 1.32
C GLN A 32 -10.21 -4.71 0.04
N PRO A 33 -11.51 -4.95 -0.25
CA PRO A 33 -12.27 -3.86 -0.83
C PRO A 33 -12.15 -2.69 0.15
N LEU A 34 -12.20 -1.45 -0.33
CA LEU A 34 -12.20 -0.21 0.46
C LEU A 34 -13.32 -0.19 1.55
N LEU A 35 -13.27 -1.07 2.55
CA LEU A 35 -14.40 -1.48 3.42
C LEU A 35 -14.39 -0.78 4.77
N ASP A 36 -13.33 -0.05 5.10
CA ASP A 36 -13.17 0.54 6.44
C ASP A 36 -14.17 1.69 6.69
N ALA A 37 -14.82 2.22 5.65
CA ALA A 37 -15.87 3.24 5.77
C ALA A 37 -16.99 3.09 4.70
N PRO A 38 -18.24 3.45 5.04
CA PRO A 38 -19.32 3.58 4.05
C PRO A 38 -18.89 4.46 2.87
N LYS A 39 -19.15 3.97 1.65
CA LYS A 39 -18.76 4.67 0.43
C LYS A 39 -19.87 5.61 -0.01
N GLY A 40 -19.53 6.88 -0.20
CA GLY A 40 -20.31 7.79 -1.03
C GLY A 40 -20.03 7.56 -2.52
N ALA A 41 -20.05 8.63 -3.31
CA ALA A 41 -19.69 8.57 -4.72
C ALA A 41 -18.23 8.13 -4.92
N ILE A 42 -17.99 7.28 -5.92
CA ILE A 42 -16.63 6.83 -6.29
C ILE A 42 -16.15 7.61 -7.51
N ASN A 43 -15.11 8.41 -7.32
CA ASN A 43 -14.45 9.11 -8.42
C ASN A 43 -13.43 8.20 -9.13
N LYS A 44 -13.79 7.69 -10.31
CA LYS A 44 -12.96 6.83 -11.17
C LYS A 44 -12.19 7.57 -12.27
N GLN A 45 -12.16 8.91 -12.25
CA GLN A 45 -11.45 9.67 -13.28
C GLN A 45 -9.94 9.38 -13.23
N PRO A 46 -9.26 9.40 -14.40
CA PRO A 46 -7.80 9.25 -14.46
C PRO A 46 -7.08 10.27 -13.57
N MET A 47 -5.93 9.85 -13.03
CA MET A 47 -5.02 10.72 -12.29
C MET A 47 -3.88 11.18 -13.21
N ASP A 48 -3.38 12.38 -12.96
CA ASP A 48 -2.13 12.83 -13.54
C ASP A 48 -0.97 12.10 -12.82
N ILE A 49 0.05 11.67 -13.57
CA ILE A 49 1.24 11.01 -13.01
C ILE A 49 2.39 12.02 -12.95
N VAL A 50 2.91 12.25 -11.75
CA VAL A 50 4.13 13.03 -11.51
C VAL A 50 5.30 12.07 -11.47
N VAL A 51 6.17 12.17 -12.47
CA VAL A 51 7.37 11.34 -12.58
C VAL A 51 8.54 12.03 -11.89
N MET A 52 9.17 11.33 -10.95
CA MET A 52 10.35 11.84 -10.24
C MET A 52 11.62 11.46 -11.01
N SER A 53 12.53 12.41 -11.18
CA SER A 53 13.74 12.23 -12.00
C SER A 53 14.85 11.43 -11.31
N ASP A 54 14.75 11.23 -9.99
CA ASP A 54 15.70 10.49 -9.16
C ASP A 54 15.42 8.98 -9.10
N GLY A 55 14.39 8.52 -9.82
CA GLY A 55 13.97 7.12 -9.81
C GLY A 55 13.12 6.72 -8.60
N PHE A 56 12.69 7.68 -7.77
CA PHE A 56 11.74 7.42 -6.69
C PHE A 56 10.35 7.07 -7.23
N SER A 57 9.52 6.41 -6.41
CA SER A 57 8.15 6.05 -6.76
C SER A 57 7.35 7.26 -7.28
N ASN A 58 6.68 7.08 -8.41
CA ASN A 58 5.84 8.12 -9.02
C ASN A 58 4.66 8.47 -8.10
N VAL A 59 4.16 9.71 -8.23
CA VAL A 59 2.99 10.18 -7.48
C VAL A 59 1.81 10.33 -8.43
N GLY A 60 0.66 9.76 -8.08
CA GLY A 60 -0.61 10.02 -8.74
C GLY A 60 -1.30 11.24 -8.12
N ALA A 61 -1.84 12.13 -8.94
CA ALA A 61 -2.55 13.32 -8.46
C ALA A 61 -3.87 13.57 -9.20
N LYS A 62 -4.92 13.91 -8.47
CA LYS A 62 -6.21 14.31 -9.06
C LYS A 62 -6.93 15.35 -8.21
N CYS A 63 -7.91 16.02 -8.81
CA CYS A 63 -8.80 16.92 -8.09
C CYS A 63 -9.97 16.16 -7.45
N ASP A 64 -10.31 16.56 -6.23
CA ASP A 64 -11.53 16.19 -5.52
C ASP A 64 -12.18 17.48 -4.98
N GLY A 65 -13.15 18.00 -5.74
CA GLY A 65 -13.65 19.36 -5.56
C GLY A 65 -12.52 20.40 -5.71
N PRO A 66 -12.39 21.37 -4.79
CA PRO A 66 -11.33 22.39 -4.85
C PRO A 66 -9.96 21.85 -4.42
N ASN A 67 -9.87 20.60 -3.96
CA ASN A 67 -8.65 20.07 -3.36
C ASN A 67 -7.87 19.20 -4.36
N ARG A 68 -6.54 19.27 -4.29
CA ARG A 68 -5.66 18.35 -5.01
C ARG A 68 -5.23 17.23 -4.08
N VAL A 69 -5.47 16.01 -4.50
CA VAL A 69 -5.17 14.77 -3.77
C VAL A 69 -3.97 14.10 -4.42
N TYR A 70 -2.98 13.73 -3.62
CA TYR A 70 -1.79 13.01 -4.05
C TYR A 70 -1.75 11.64 -3.39
N VAL A 71 -1.37 10.62 -4.15
CA VAL A 71 -1.21 9.25 -3.68
C VAL A 71 0.12 8.69 -4.16
N ILE A 72 0.82 7.99 -3.28
CA ILE A 72 2.05 7.28 -3.65
C ILE A 72 1.65 6.06 -4.47
N PHE A 73 2.18 5.99 -5.68
CA PHE A 73 1.99 4.85 -6.58
C PHE A 73 3.28 4.03 -6.59
N HIS A 74 3.20 2.78 -6.14
CA HIS A 74 4.27 1.81 -6.36
C HIS A 74 3.93 1.06 -7.65
N GLY A 75 4.93 0.64 -8.42
CA GLY A 75 4.74 0.14 -9.80
C GLY A 75 3.82 -1.08 -9.95
N ASP A 76 3.43 -1.70 -8.84
CA ASP A 76 2.51 -2.83 -8.69
C ASP A 76 1.10 -2.42 -8.21
N ASP A 77 0.94 -1.42 -7.34
CA ASP A 77 -0.37 -0.85 -6.95
C ASP A 77 -0.25 0.51 -6.18
N LYS A 78 -1.41 1.12 -5.90
CA LYS A 78 -1.55 2.28 -5.01
C LYS A 78 -1.11 1.90 -3.59
N TYR A 79 -0.03 2.50 -3.13
CA TYR A 79 0.70 1.97 -1.98
C TYR A 79 0.47 2.74 -0.68
N GLY A 80 0.29 4.07 -0.72
CA GLY A 80 0.20 4.80 0.54
C GLY A 80 -0.04 6.31 0.50
N SER A 81 -0.14 6.82 1.73
CA SER A 81 -0.47 8.16 2.25
C SER A 81 -1.03 9.18 1.26
N VAL A 82 -2.28 9.56 1.54
CA VAL A 82 -2.94 10.68 0.88
C VAL A 82 -2.40 11.99 1.44
N ALA A 83 -1.78 12.81 0.60
CA ALA A 83 -1.59 14.23 0.89
C ALA A 83 -2.68 15.05 0.20
N VAL A 84 -3.25 16.01 0.91
CA VAL A 84 -4.28 16.91 0.37
C VAL A 84 -3.73 18.33 0.38
N ALA A 85 -3.64 18.95 -0.80
CA ALA A 85 -3.44 20.39 -0.92
C ALA A 85 -4.82 21.05 -1.05
N PRO A 86 -5.27 21.79 -0.02
CA PRO A 86 -6.58 22.41 -0.04
C PRO A 86 -6.62 23.60 -1.02
N ASN A 87 -7.77 23.80 -1.68
CA ASN A 87 -8.02 24.93 -2.59
C ASN A 87 -6.93 25.11 -3.66
N ASP A 88 -6.52 24.02 -4.28
CA ASP A 88 -5.52 24.06 -5.35
C ASP A 88 -6.10 24.79 -6.57
N PRO A 89 -5.47 25.88 -7.05
CA PRO A 89 -5.97 26.63 -8.21
C PRO A 89 -6.11 25.80 -9.49
N ARG A 90 -5.42 24.66 -9.59
CA ARG A 90 -5.54 23.74 -10.73
C ARG A 90 -6.84 22.93 -10.68
N CYS A 91 -7.56 22.97 -9.57
CA CYS A 91 -8.81 22.24 -9.36
C CYS A 91 -10.06 23.12 -9.45
N THR A 92 -9.92 24.41 -9.77
CA THR A 92 -11.04 25.36 -9.85
C THR A 92 -11.72 25.43 -11.23
N THR A 93 -11.18 24.74 -12.24
CA THR A 93 -11.62 24.86 -13.66
C THR A 93 -11.93 23.54 -14.35
N ARG A 94 -12.17 22.44 -13.61
CA ARG A 94 -12.53 21.13 -14.18
C ARG A 94 -14.02 20.84 -14.08
#